data_AF-A0A160IRG0-F1
#
_entry.id   AF-A0A160IRG0-F1
#
_cell.length_a   1.000
_cell.length_b   1.000
_cell.length_c   1.000
_cell.angle_alpha   90.00
_cell.angle_beta   90.00
_cell.angle_gamma   90.00
#
_symmetry.space_group_name_H-M   'P 1'
#
loop_
_entity.id
_entity.type
_entity.pdbx_description
1 polymer ?
#
loop_
_entity_poly.entity_id
_entity_poly.type
_entity_poly.pdbx_seq_one_letter_code
_entity_poly.pdbx_strand_id
1 'polypeptide(L)'
;MNDKQKLLFDNLKNLKDYWVKTSVDSLNPNTDLIWSDNENEYKILQSKIKTQEELVAFAKIQDELIKGVIHSILVMIDGGDELADNYLLDLVDRKTKESLLHDIALHEEFYNYLVDCEEE
;
A
#
# COMPACT_ATOMS: atom_id res chain seq x y z
N MET A 1 -11.72 -15.44 -4.45
CA MET A 1 -11.49 -14.73 -3.18
C MET A 1 -12.61 -15.00 -2.16
N ASN A 2 -12.26 -15.38 -0.93
CA ASN A 2 -13.20 -15.51 0.21
C ASN A 2 -13.34 -14.19 1.00
N ASP A 3 -14.30 -14.12 1.94
CA ASP A 3 -14.59 -12.90 2.70
C ASP A 3 -13.40 -12.38 3.52
N LYS A 4 -12.56 -13.27 4.06
CA LYS A 4 -11.37 -12.89 4.85
C LYS A 4 -10.28 -12.29 3.97
N GLN A 5 -10.04 -12.88 2.80
CA GLN A 5 -9.12 -12.36 1.78
C GLN A 5 -9.60 -11.01 1.27
N LYS A 6 -10.91 -10.85 1.01
CA LYS A 6 -11.50 -9.56 0.61
C LYS A 6 -11.29 -8.48 1.68
N LEU A 7 -11.51 -8.83 2.95
CA LEU A 7 -11.27 -7.91 4.06
C LEU A 7 -9.79 -7.53 4.19
N LEU A 8 -8.87 -8.47 3.97
CA LEU A 8 -7.44 -8.19 3.93
C LEU A 8 -7.12 -7.16 2.84
N PHE A 9 -7.59 -7.39 1.61
CA PHE A 9 -7.30 -6.49 0.48
C PHE A 9 -7.94 -5.11 0.63
N ASP A 10 -9.17 -5.04 1.15
CA ASP A 10 -9.82 -3.76 1.48
C ASP A 10 -8.99 -2.98 2.51
N ASN A 11 -8.49 -3.64 3.56
CA ASN A 11 -7.61 -2.99 4.53
C ASN A 11 -6.29 -2.53 3.91
N LEU A 12 -5.66 -3.33 3.04
CA LEU A 12 -4.43 -2.95 2.36
C LEU A 12 -4.65 -1.75 1.42
N LYS A 13 -5.76 -1.71 0.69
CA LYS A 13 -6.16 -0.57 -0.14
C LYS A 13 -6.37 0.68 0.72
N ASN A 14 -7.12 0.56 1.83
CA ASN A 14 -7.38 1.69 2.73
C ASN A 14 -6.08 2.23 3.35
N LEU A 15 -5.13 1.36 3.69
CA LEU A 15 -3.79 1.76 4.15
C LEU A 15 -3.03 2.52 3.07
N LYS A 16 -3.02 2.00 1.83
CA LYS A 16 -2.42 2.69 0.68
C LYS A 16 -3.02 4.08 0.51
N ASP A 17 -4.34 4.17 0.38
CA ASP A 17 -5.05 5.43 0.12
C ASP A 17 -4.79 6.45 1.24
N TYR A 18 -4.77 6.00 2.49
CA TYR A 18 -4.43 6.84 3.64
C TYR A 18 -3.03 7.43 3.51
N TRP A 19 -2.02 6.62 3.19
CA TRP A 19 -0.62 7.09 3.11
C TRP A 19 -0.36 7.95 1.88
N VAL A 20 -0.95 7.62 0.73
CA VAL A 20 -0.92 8.49 -0.46
C VAL A 20 -1.51 9.86 -0.13
N LYS A 21 -2.71 9.88 0.46
CA LYS A 21 -3.37 11.12 0.85
C LYS A 21 -2.54 11.89 1.87
N THR A 22 -2.03 11.24 2.91
CA THR A 22 -1.20 11.87 3.94
C THR A 22 0.06 12.51 3.33
N SER A 23 0.71 11.82 2.39
CA SER A 23 1.88 12.33 1.69
C SER A 23 1.55 13.56 0.83
N VAL A 24 0.42 13.55 0.12
CA VAL A 24 -0.05 14.68 -0.70
C VAL A 24 -0.48 15.86 0.17
N ASP A 25 -1.27 15.62 1.22
CA ASP A 25 -1.73 16.65 2.15
C ASP A 25 -0.55 17.34 2.85
N SER A 26 0.55 16.62 3.06
CA SER A 26 1.80 17.15 3.61
C SER A 26 2.52 18.13 2.67
N LEU A 27 2.14 18.21 1.39
CA LEU A 27 2.63 19.23 0.46
C LEU A 27 1.86 20.55 0.55
N ASN A 28 0.81 20.64 1.36
CA ASN A 28 0.20 21.91 1.70
C ASN A 28 1.05 22.63 2.76
N PRO A 29 1.50 23.89 2.51
CA PRO A 29 2.34 24.65 3.45
C PRO A 29 1.75 24.88 4.84
N ASN A 30 0.44 24.73 5.00
CA ASN A 30 -0.25 24.90 6.28
C ASN A 30 -0.48 23.58 7.04
N THR A 31 -0.09 22.44 6.48
CA THR A 31 -0.25 21.14 7.12
C THR A 31 0.76 20.95 8.23
N ASP A 32 0.30 20.40 9.35
CA ASP A 32 1.15 19.96 10.45
C ASP A 32 1.89 18.66 10.08
N LEU A 33 3.21 18.68 10.23
CA LEU A 33 4.12 17.60 9.81
C LEU A 33 4.65 16.77 11.00
N ILE A 34 4.04 16.87 12.19
CA ILE A 34 4.45 16.11 13.41
C ILE A 34 4.61 14.60 13.17
N TRP A 35 3.92 14.02 12.21
CA TRP A 35 4.00 12.60 11.90
C TRP A 35 5.31 12.19 11.19
N SER A 36 6.07 13.14 10.65
CA SER A 36 7.23 12.88 9.80
C SER A 36 8.53 13.37 10.43
N ASP A 37 9.54 12.52 10.43
CA ASP A 37 10.92 12.90 10.78
C ASP A 37 11.60 13.75 9.69
N ASN A 38 10.97 13.93 8.53
CA ASN A 38 11.53 14.59 7.33
C ASN A 38 10.85 15.95 7.04
N GLU A 39 10.55 16.72 8.09
CA GLU A 39 9.83 18.00 7.98
C GLU A 39 10.52 18.98 7.02
N ASN A 40 11.86 19.03 7.02
CA ASN A 40 12.63 19.96 6.19
C ASN A 40 12.55 19.60 4.70
N GLU A 41 12.56 18.31 4.36
CA GLU A 41 12.40 17.80 3.01
C GLU A 41 11.00 18.11 2.49
N TYR A 42 9.98 17.93 3.32
CA TYR A 42 8.61 18.34 2.99
C TYR A 42 8.53 19.84 2.73
N LYS A 43 9.14 20.69 3.56
CA LYS A 43 9.20 22.15 3.31
C LYS A 43 9.86 22.50 1.98
N ILE A 44 10.92 21.77 1.58
CA ILE A 44 11.54 21.93 0.25
C ILE A 44 10.54 21.58 -0.85
N LEU A 45 9.82 20.45 -0.73
CA LEU A 45 8.85 20.03 -1.74
C LEU A 45 7.63 20.96 -1.81
N GLN A 46 7.11 21.41 -0.66
CA GLN A 46 6.07 22.43 -0.55
C GLN A 46 6.47 23.72 -1.28
N SER A 47 7.76 24.07 -1.32
CA SER A 47 8.26 25.25 -2.05
C SER A 47 8.30 25.07 -3.57
N LYS A 48 8.24 23.82 -4.07
CA LYS A 48 8.40 23.48 -5.49
C LYS A 48 7.10 23.03 -6.15
N ILE A 49 6.29 22.23 -5.45
CA ILE A 49 5.02 21.71 -5.94
C ILE A 49 3.94 22.75 -5.61
N LYS A 50 3.38 23.40 -6.64
CA LYS A 50 2.48 24.56 -6.49
C LYS A 50 1.15 24.39 -7.20
N THR A 51 1.09 23.53 -8.19
CA THR A 51 -0.08 23.35 -9.04
C THR A 51 -0.78 22.04 -8.73
N GLN A 52 -2.07 21.98 -9.07
CA GLN A 52 -2.85 20.76 -8.95
C GLN A 52 -2.28 19.64 -9.83
N GLU A 53 -1.74 19.97 -11.00
CA GLU A 53 -1.11 18.99 -11.90
C GLU A 53 0.12 18.32 -11.25
N GLU A 54 1.00 19.11 -10.62
CA GLU A 54 2.16 18.59 -9.91
C GLU A 54 1.77 17.73 -8.69
N LEU A 55 0.72 18.14 -7.96
CA LEU A 55 0.17 17.34 -6.85
C LEU A 55 -0.38 16.00 -7.34
N VAL A 56 -1.11 16.00 -8.46
CA VAL A 56 -1.60 14.75 -9.08
C VAL A 56 -0.46 13.87 -9.56
N ALA A 57 0.58 14.45 -10.16
CA ALA A 57 1.76 13.70 -10.59
C ALA A 57 2.48 13.05 -9.39
N PHE A 58 2.67 13.81 -8.30
CA PHE A 58 3.23 13.29 -7.07
C PHE A 58 2.37 12.18 -6.47
N ALA A 59 1.05 12.38 -6.38
CA ALA A 59 0.12 11.39 -5.86
C ALA A 59 0.20 10.06 -6.61
N LYS A 60 0.28 10.09 -7.95
CA LYS A 60 0.43 8.89 -8.79
C LYS A 60 1.73 8.13 -8.49
N ILE A 61 2.84 8.85 -8.32
CA ILE A 61 4.12 8.23 -7.97
C ILE A 61 4.06 7.59 -6.57
N GLN A 62 3.45 8.27 -5.58
CA GLN A 62 3.29 7.70 -4.24
C GLN A 62 2.42 6.45 -4.26
N ASP A 63 1.32 6.48 -5.03
CA ASP A 63 0.41 5.35 -5.21
C ASP A 63 1.12 4.13 -5.82
N GLU A 64 1.87 4.34 -6.90
CA GLU A 64 2.67 3.29 -7.55
C GLU A 64 3.70 2.68 -6.60
N LEU A 65 4.46 3.51 -5.88
CA LEU A 65 5.48 3.04 -4.94
C LEU A 65 4.86 2.21 -3.81
N ILE A 66 3.75 2.66 -3.22
CA ILE A 66 3.10 1.95 -2.12
C ILE A 66 2.49 0.63 -2.63
N LYS A 67 1.89 0.61 -3.83
CA LYS A 67 1.42 -0.63 -4.47
C LYS A 67 2.57 -1.63 -4.64
N GLY A 68 3.72 -1.19 -5.14
CA GLY A 68 4.91 -2.02 -5.29
C GLY A 68 5.44 -2.60 -3.97
N VAL A 69 5.42 -1.80 -2.89
CA VAL A 69 5.80 -2.27 -1.55
C VAL A 69 4.82 -3.31 -1.02
N ILE A 70 3.51 -3.06 -1.10
CA ILE A 70 2.49 -4.03 -0.65
C ILE A 70 2.61 -5.32 -1.47
N HIS A 71 2.75 -5.22 -2.79
CA HIS A 71 2.97 -6.38 -3.65
C HIS A 71 4.19 -7.20 -3.21
N SER A 72 5.33 -6.55 -2.96
CA SER A 72 6.55 -7.24 -2.51
C SER A 72 6.35 -7.96 -1.17
N ILE A 73 5.62 -7.35 -0.23
CA ILE A 73 5.24 -7.98 1.04
C ILE A 73 4.36 -9.22 0.80
N LEU A 74 3.40 -9.14 -0.12
CA LEU A 74 2.54 -10.27 -0.44
C LEU A 74 3.31 -11.40 -1.14
N VAL A 75 4.24 -11.08 -2.05
CA VAL A 75 5.16 -12.06 -2.67
C VAL A 75 5.98 -12.79 -1.62
N MET A 76 6.51 -12.07 -0.62
CA MET A 76 7.23 -12.66 0.51
C MET A 76 6.37 -13.67 1.29
N ILE A 77 5.09 -13.35 1.50
CA ILE A 77 4.15 -14.24 2.19
C ILE A 77 3.77 -15.43 1.30
N ASP A 78 3.57 -15.21 -0.01
CA ASP A 78 3.30 -16.26 -0.99
C ASP A 78 4.51 -17.18 -1.24
N GLY A 79 5.68 -16.85 -0.69
CA GLY A 79 6.91 -17.63 -0.79
C GLY A 79 7.68 -17.45 -2.10
N GLY A 80 7.50 -16.30 -2.77
CA GLY A 80 8.14 -15.98 -4.05
C GLY A 80 9.49 -15.24 -3.94
N ASP A 81 10.05 -15.09 -2.74
CA ASP A 81 11.32 -14.39 -2.50
C ASP A 81 12.36 -15.27 -1.76
N GLU A 82 13.55 -14.71 -1.53
CA GLU A 82 14.68 -15.41 -0.86
C GLU A 82 14.38 -15.80 0.61
N LEU A 83 13.36 -15.21 1.25
CA LEU A 83 12.98 -15.61 2.61
C LEU A 83 12.43 -17.04 2.62
N ALA A 84 11.72 -17.42 1.56
CA ALA A 84 11.10 -18.74 1.39
C ALA A 84 12.13 -19.88 1.39
N ASP A 85 13.38 -19.60 1.00
CA ASP A 85 14.49 -20.56 1.07
C ASP A 85 14.84 -20.95 2.53
N ASN A 86 14.48 -20.11 3.50
CA ASN A 86 14.74 -20.32 4.92
C ASN A 86 13.49 -20.82 5.66
N TYR A 87 12.35 -20.15 5.47
CA TYR A 87 11.06 -20.55 6.03
C TYR A 87 9.90 -19.84 5.31
N LEU A 88 8.71 -20.44 5.39
CA LEU A 88 7.49 -19.86 4.83
C LEU A 88 6.72 -19.04 5.88
N LEU A 89 6.17 -17.91 5.46
CA LEU A 89 5.22 -17.13 6.23
C LEU A 89 3.79 -17.54 5.84
N ASP A 90 2.86 -17.42 6.78
CA ASP A 90 1.45 -17.68 6.52
C ASP A 90 0.58 -16.69 7.29
N LEU A 91 -0.51 -16.26 6.67
CA LEU A 91 -1.55 -15.44 7.28
C LEU A 91 -2.69 -16.37 7.69
N VAL A 92 -2.83 -16.60 9.00
CA VAL A 92 -3.78 -17.58 9.54
C VAL A 92 -4.89 -16.90 10.31
N ASP A 93 -6.14 -17.28 10.05
CA ASP A 93 -7.26 -16.88 10.90
C ASP A 93 -7.07 -17.47 12.31
N ARG A 94 -7.01 -16.60 13.32
CA ARG A 94 -6.71 -17.01 14.68
C ARG A 94 -7.73 -18.01 15.25
N LYS A 95 -9.01 -17.90 14.86
CA LYS A 95 -10.12 -18.73 15.36
C LYS A 95 -10.20 -20.06 14.62
N THR A 96 -10.24 -20.04 13.28
CA THR A 96 -10.44 -21.25 12.47
C THR A 96 -9.14 -22.01 12.19
N LYS A 97 -7.98 -21.35 12.36
CA LYS A 97 -6.65 -21.87 12.00
C LYS A 97 -6.46 -22.11 10.51
N GLU A 98 -7.37 -21.60 9.69
CA GLU A 98 -7.27 -21.68 8.24
C GLU A 98 -6.29 -20.63 7.73
N SER A 99 -5.44 -21.05 6.81
CA SER A 99 -4.57 -20.17 6.03
C SER A 99 -5.40 -19.33 5.06
N LEU A 100 -5.00 -18.06 4.90
CA LEU A 100 -5.53 -17.17 3.87
C LEU A 100 -4.83 -17.38 2.51
N LEU A 101 -3.74 -18.15 2.46
CA LEU A 101 -3.01 -18.51 1.23
C LEU A 101 -3.70 -19.62 0.43
N HIS A 102 -4.77 -20.23 0.97
CA HIS A 102 -5.38 -21.38 0.32
C HIS A 102 -5.93 -21.01 -1.07
N ASP A 103 -5.38 -21.67 -2.09
CA ASP A 103 -5.73 -21.63 -3.52
C ASP A 103 -5.58 -20.29 -4.24
N ILE A 104 -4.82 -19.33 -3.69
CA ILE A 104 -4.53 -18.06 -4.37
C ILE A 104 -3.09 -17.61 -4.17
N ALA A 105 -2.60 -16.80 -5.11
CA ALA A 105 -1.44 -15.94 -4.91
C ALA A 105 -1.94 -14.56 -4.43
N LEU A 106 -1.68 -14.21 -3.17
CA LEU A 106 -2.16 -12.95 -2.59
C LEU A 106 -1.68 -11.73 -3.40
N HIS A 107 -0.44 -11.77 -3.90
CA HIS A 107 0.14 -10.67 -4.64
C HIS A 107 -0.54 -10.40 -5.99
N GLU A 108 -0.99 -11.44 -6.70
CA GLU A 108 -1.73 -11.29 -7.96
C GLU A 108 -3.17 -10.85 -7.69
N GLU A 109 -3.84 -11.53 -6.74
CA GLU A 109 -5.24 -11.25 -6.42
C GLU A 109 -5.44 -9.85 -5.83
N PHE A 110 -4.46 -9.31 -5.10
CA PHE A 110 -4.50 -7.93 -4.62
C PHE A 110 -4.48 -6.92 -5.78
N TYR A 111 -3.66 -7.16 -6.81
CA TYR A 111 -3.66 -6.29 -8.00
C TYR A 111 -4.98 -6.36 -8.77
N ASN A 112 -5.53 -7.57 -8.95
CA ASN A 112 -6.84 -7.75 -9.57
C ASN A 112 -7.92 -6.99 -8.78
N TYR A 113 -7.89 -7.09 -7.45
CA TYR A 113 -8.80 -6.36 -6.56
C TYR A 113 -8.66 -4.84 -6.70
N LEU A 114 -7.43 -4.31 -6.82
CA LEU A 114 -7.21 -2.89 -7.04
C LEU A 114 -7.76 -2.42 -8.39
N VAL A 115 -7.54 -3.17 -9.47
CA VAL A 115 -8.10 -2.88 -10.79
C VAL A 115 -9.63 -2.78 -10.71
N ASP A 116 -10.28 -3.77 -10.08
CA ASP A 116 -11.75 -3.78 -9.92
C ASP A 116 -12.27 -2.58 -9.12
N CYS A 117 -11.49 -2.05 -8.16
CA CYS A 117 -11.92 -0.96 -7.29
C CYS A 117 -11.52 0.44 -7.76
N GLU A 118 -10.57 0.55 -8.68
CA GLU A 118 -9.96 1.82 -9.11
C GLU A 118 -10.25 2.16 -10.59
N GLU A 119 -10.75 1.22 -11.39
CA GLU A 119 -11.20 1.46 -12.78
C GLU A 119 -12.67 1.94 -12.91
N GLU A 120 -13.29 2.44 -11.83
CA GLU A 120 -14.53 3.24 -11.86
C GLU A 120 -14.27 4.76 -11.85
#